data_AF-A0A9D1QUU7-F1
#
_entry.id   AF-A0A9D1QUU7-F1
#
_cell.length_a   1.000
_cell.length_b   1.000
_cell.length_c   1.000
_cell.angle_alpha   90.00
_cell.angle_beta   90.00
_cell.angle_gamma   90.00
#
_symmetry.space_group_name_H-M   'P 1'
#
loop_
_entity.id
_entity.type
_entity.pdbx_description
1 polymer ?
#
loop_
_entity_poly.entity_id
_entity_poly.type
_entity_poly.pdbx_seq_one_letter_code
_entity_poly.pdbx_strand_id
1 'polypeptide(L)' 'MYPDYSLDSDYMTYEEYLTRLRKDLNDPEFAIIDGRAPENEDEYQTMLGIFKDVLKKGNE' A
#
# COMPACT_ATOMS: atom_id res chain seq x y z
N MET A 1 -4.87 3.55 24.30
CA MET A 1 -4.02 2.55 23.62
C MET A 1 -4.83 2.11 22.42
N TYR A 2 -4.51 2.61 21.23
CA TYR A 2 -5.15 2.10 20.01
C TYR A 2 -4.65 0.66 19.85
N PRO A 3 -5.53 -0.34 19.71
CA PRO A 3 -5.10 -1.72 19.57
C PRO A 3 -4.16 -1.81 18.37
N ASP A 4 -3.04 -2.48 18.60
CA ASP A 4 -2.07 -2.92 17.62
C ASP A 4 -2.76 -3.96 16.73
N TYR A 5 -3.65 -3.50 15.85
CA TYR A 5 -4.06 -4.30 14.71
C TYR A 5 -2.79 -4.49 13.92
N SER A 6 -2.27 -5.72 13.91
CA SER A 6 -1.16 -6.08 13.04
C SER A 6 -1.49 -5.55 11.66
N LEU A 7 -0.73 -4.54 11.23
CA LEU A 7 -0.81 -4.01 9.88
C LEU A 7 -0.30 -5.05 8.89
N ASP A 8 0.30 -6.13 9.37
CA ASP A 8 0.72 -7.29 8.59
C ASP A 8 -0.47 -8.20 8.26
N SER A 9 -0.36 -8.92 7.15
CA SER A 9 -1.24 -10.01 6.79
C SER A 9 -0.47 -11.33 6.75
N ASP A 10 -1.19 -12.44 6.58
CA ASP A 10 -0.57 -13.75 6.32
C ASP A 10 0.20 -13.79 4.98
N TYR A 11 -0.02 -12.79 4.12
CA TYR A 11 0.58 -12.70 2.80
C TYR A 11 1.87 -11.85 2.78
N MET A 12 1.88 -10.70 3.45
CA MET A 12 3.08 -9.89 3.63
C MET A 12 2.99 -8.95 4.83
N THR A 13 4.15 -8.53 5.32
CA THR A 13 4.22 -7.46 6.32
C THR A 13 3.84 -6.10 5.70
N TYR A 14 3.45 -5.17 6.55
CA TYR A 14 3.19 -3.79 6.15
C TYR A 14 4.44 -3.10 5.58
N GLU A 15 5.62 -3.41 6.12
CA GLU A 15 6.88 -2.87 5.59
C GLU A 15 7.20 -3.41 4.19
N GLU A 16 6.97 -4.71 3.94
CA GLU A 16 7.09 -5.30 2.61
C GLU A 16 6.08 -4.71 1.63
N TYR A 17 4.83 -4.52 2.09
CA TYR A 17 3.79 -3.87 1.31
C TYR A 17 4.18 -2.46 0.88
N LEU A 18 4.60 -1.60 1.82
CA LEU A 18 5.04 -0.24 1.52
C LEU A 18 6.27 -0.23 0.60
N THR A 19 7.24 -1.10 0.84
CA THR A 19 8.45 -1.20 0.01
C THR A 19 8.11 -1.58 -1.42
N ARG A 20 7.20 -2.56 -1.60
CA ARG A 20 6.75 -3.00 -2.92
C ARG A 20 5.93 -1.93 -3.62
N LEU A 21 5.00 -1.27 -2.92
CA LEU A 21 4.22 -0.16 -3.45
C LEU A 21 5.09 0.99 -3.94
N ARG A 22 6.05 1.46 -3.14
CA ARG A 22 6.97 2.55 -3.52
C ARG A 22 7.70 2.23 -4.82
N LYS A 23 8.15 0.98 -4.97
CA LYS A 23 8.80 0.50 -6.18
C LYS A 23 7.85 0.48 -7.38
N ASP A 24 6.65 -0.07 -7.23
CA ASP A 24 5.69 -0.24 -8.33
C ASP A 24 5.00 1.07 -8.74
N LEU A 25 4.95 2.05 -7.84
CA LEU A 25 4.50 3.43 -8.10
C LEU A 25 5.64 4.33 -8.60
N ASN A 26 6.89 3.87 -8.55
CA ASN A 26 8.10 4.68 -8.81
C ASN A 26 8.12 5.97 -7.97
N ASP A 27 7.69 5.86 -6.71
CA ASP A 27 7.63 6.96 -5.76
C ASP A 27 8.20 6.49 -4.40
N PRO A 28 9.48 6.79 -4.11
CA PRO A 28 10.14 6.35 -2.88
C PRO A 28 9.60 7.06 -1.62
N GLU A 29 8.96 8.22 -1.77
CA GLU A 29 8.40 8.99 -0.66
C GLU A 29 6.93 8.64 -0.39
N PHE A 30 6.35 7.77 -1.22
CA PHE A 30 4.99 7.29 -1.05
C PHE A 30 4.77 6.69 0.34
N ALA A 31 3.73 7.17 1.02
CA ALA A 31 3.33 6.73 2.34
C ALA A 31 1.80 6.68 2.45
N ILE A 32 1.29 5.70 3.18
CA ILE A 32 -0.14 5.53 3.43
C ILE A 32 -0.35 5.74 4.92
N ILE A 33 -1.23 6.68 5.29
CA ILE A 33 -1.47 7.04 6.69
C ILE A 33 -2.28 5.97 7.44
N ASP A 34 -3.11 5.20 6.72
CA ASP A 34 -4.01 4.23 7.34
C ASP A 34 -4.31 3.09 6.36
N GLY A 35 -3.49 2.04 6.42
CA GLY A 35 -3.66 0.87 5.56
C GLY A 35 -3.06 -0.35 6.19
N ARG A 36 -3.80 -1.46 6.18
CA ARG A 36 -3.22 -2.78 6.42
C ARG A 36 -2.50 -3.28 5.17
N ALA A 37 -1.59 -4.22 5.35
CA ALA A 37 -1.03 -5.02 4.29
C ALA A 37 -2.16 -5.79 3.59
N PRO A 38 -2.05 -6.02 2.27
CA PRO A 38 -3.03 -6.78 1.52
C PRO A 38 -3.04 -8.24 2.00
N GLU A 39 -4.20 -8.89 2.02
CA GLU A 39 -4.33 -10.30 2.42
C GLU A 39 -3.91 -11.28 1.32
N ASN A 40 -3.74 -10.78 0.09
CA ASN A 40 -3.35 -11.56 -1.09
C ASN A 40 -2.89 -10.66 -2.25
N GLU A 41 -2.40 -11.27 -3.33
CA GLU A 41 -1.93 -10.54 -4.53
C GLU A 41 -3.05 -9.76 -5.23
N ASP A 42 -4.30 -10.24 -5.24
CA ASP A 42 -5.41 -9.54 -5.91
C ASP A 42 -5.76 -8.23 -5.20
N GLU A 43 -5.76 -8.23 -3.85
CA GLU A 43 -5.92 -7.03 -3.04
C GLU A 43 -4.74 -6.06 -3.25
N TYR A 44 -3.51 -6.58 -3.34
CA TYR A 44 -2.34 -5.76 -3.69
C TYR A 44 -2.50 -5.05 -5.03
N GLN A 45 -2.86 -5.79 -6.09
CA GLN A 45 -3.05 -5.23 -7.43
C GLN A 45 -4.19 -4.22 -7.49
N THR A 46 -5.27 -4.46 -6.75
CA THR A 46 -6.41 -3.54 -6.63
C THR A 46 -5.96 -2.21 -6.01
N MET A 47 -5.25 -2.25 -4.88
CA MET A 47 -4.73 -1.05 -4.22
C MET A 47 -3.71 -0.31 -5.07
N LEU A 48 -2.81 -1.04 -5.74
CA LEU A 48 -1.85 -0.44 -6.68
C LEU A 48 -2.55 0.33 -7.81
N GLY A 49 -3.64 -0.22 -8.36
CA GLY A 49 -4.45 0.45 -9.37
C GLY A 49 -5.06 1.75 -8.85
N ILE A 50 -5.66 1.71 -7.65
CA ILE A 50 -6.24 2.88 -6.99
C ILE A 50 -5.19 3.98 -6.80
N PHE A 51 -4.01 3.64 -6.26
CA PHE A 51 -2.96 4.62 -6.04
C PHE A 51 -2.40 5.20 -7.34
N LYS A 52 -2.25 4.39 -8.40
CA LYS A 52 -1.86 4.89 -9.73
C LYS A 52 -2.87 5.90 -10.27
N ASP A 53 -4.16 5.66 -10.09
CA ASP A 53 -5.20 6.57 -10.56
C ASP A 53 -5.26 7.87 -9.73
N VAL A 54 -5.06 7.78 -8.41
CA VAL A 54 -4.98 8.95 -7.53
C VAL A 54 -3.76 9.82 -7.87
N LEU A 55 -2.59 9.22 -8.05
CA LEU A 55 -1.36 9.95 -8.42
C LEU A 55 -1.45 10.58 -9.81
N LYS A 56 -2.17 9.97 -10.76
CA LYS A 56 -2.45 10.59 -12.06
C LYS A 56 -3.33 11.84 -11.92
N LYS A 57 -4.40 11.78 -11.12
CA LYS A 57 -5.32 12.91 -10.91
C LYS A 57 -4.71 14.06 -10.11
N GLY A 58 -3.68 13.80 -9.31
CA GLY A 58 -2.96 14.85 -8.57
C GLY A 58 -2.02 15.71 -9.41
N ASN A 59 -1.80 15.36 -10.69
CA ASN A 59 -0.91 16.06 -11.61
C ASN A 59 -1.65 16.88 -12.70
N GLU A 60 -2.98 17.05 -12.57
CA GLU A 60 -3.84 17.88 -13.44
C GLU A 60 -4.22 19.21 -12.77
#